data_AF-A0A371K5M4-F1
#
_entry.id   AF-A0A371K5M4-F1
#
_cell.length_a   1.000
_cell.length_b   1.000
_cell.length_c   1.000
_cell.angle_alpha   90.00
_cell.angle_beta   90.00
_cell.angle_gamma   90.00
#
_symmetry.space_group_name_H-M   'P 1'
#
loop_
_entity.id
_entity.type
_entity.pdbx_description
1 polymer ?
#
loop_
_entity_poly.entity_id
_entity_poly.type
_entity_poly.pdbx_seq_one_letter_code
_entity_poly.pdbx_strand_id
1 'polypeptide(L)'
;MSAPAQPGIPQSGSATPGSTPPAAPLVGIVMGSRSDWETMQHAAARLESLGVPHEVRVVSAHRTPDVLFDYAASAAQRGLRAIIAGAGGAAHLPGMLASKTAVPVLGVPVQSKALNGMDSLLSIVQMPAGIPVATFAIGNAGAANAALFAAALLAPEHAAIGQALAAFRTRQTDDVLANDDPRLPVSGSAQ
;
A
#
# COMPACT_ATOMS: atom_id res chain seq x y z
N MET A 1 -58.40 47.87 -1.48
CA MET A 1 -56.96 48.17 -1.34
C MET A 1 -56.26 46.87 -1.00
N SER A 2 -55.71 46.18 -1.99
CA SER A 2 -54.87 44.99 -1.79
C SER A 2 -53.78 45.02 -2.85
N ALA A 3 -52.53 45.22 -2.41
CA ALA A 3 -51.35 45.25 -3.27
C ALA A 3 -50.92 43.82 -3.65
N PRO A 4 -50.33 43.59 -4.84
CA PRO A 4 -49.80 42.29 -5.19
C PRO A 4 -48.41 42.06 -4.57
N ALA A 5 -48.17 40.84 -4.10
CA ALA A 5 -46.88 40.39 -3.58
C ALA A 5 -45.84 40.25 -4.71
N GLN A 6 -44.62 40.74 -4.49
CA GLN A 6 -43.50 40.54 -5.40
C GLN A 6 -42.87 39.14 -5.22
N PRO A 7 -42.41 38.48 -6.30
CA PRO A 7 -41.69 37.22 -6.22
C PRO A 7 -40.25 37.42 -5.72
N GLY A 8 -39.85 36.61 -4.73
CA GLY A 8 -38.52 36.62 -4.12
C GLY A 8 -37.42 36.14 -5.06
N ILE A 9 -36.28 36.84 -5.00
CA ILE A 9 -35.04 36.50 -5.69
C ILE A 9 -34.41 35.25 -5.02
N PRO A 10 -33.98 34.22 -5.76
CA PRO A 10 -33.24 33.11 -5.17
C PRO A 10 -31.85 33.58 -4.73
N GLN A 11 -31.52 33.38 -3.45
CA GLN A 11 -30.18 33.65 -2.93
C GLN A 11 -29.19 32.65 -3.51
N SER A 12 -28.17 33.17 -4.20
CA SER A 12 -27.02 32.41 -4.69
C SER A 12 -26.22 31.86 -3.52
N GLY A 13 -26.22 30.54 -3.35
CA GLY A 13 -25.37 29.84 -2.40
C GLY A 13 -23.89 30.06 -2.75
N SER A 14 -23.14 30.60 -1.79
CA SER A 14 -21.69 30.74 -1.85
C SER A 14 -21.04 29.35 -1.79
N ALA A 15 -20.55 28.85 -2.94
CA ALA A 15 -19.68 27.70 -2.97
C ALA A 15 -18.32 28.07 -2.34
N THR A 16 -17.99 27.43 -1.23
CA THR A 16 -16.65 27.47 -0.63
C THR A 16 -15.63 26.87 -1.62
N PRO A 17 -14.52 27.54 -1.92
CA PRO A 17 -13.46 26.96 -2.73
C PRO A 17 -12.58 26.03 -1.88
N GLY A 18 -12.26 24.85 -2.41
CA GLY A 18 -11.02 24.16 -2.06
C GLY A 18 -11.12 22.96 -1.11
N SER A 19 -11.75 21.88 -1.56
CA SER A 19 -11.20 20.55 -1.27
C SER A 19 -10.94 19.85 -2.60
N THR A 20 -9.68 19.76 -3.00
CA THR A 20 -9.28 18.84 -4.06
C THR A 20 -9.71 17.45 -3.57
N PRO A 21 -10.56 16.72 -4.31
CA PRO A 21 -10.95 15.38 -3.91
C PRO A 21 -9.69 14.54 -3.72
N PRO A 22 -9.62 13.70 -2.67
CA PRO A 22 -8.44 12.88 -2.42
C PRO A 22 -8.10 12.09 -3.68
N ALA A 23 -6.83 12.11 -4.07
CA ALA A 23 -6.37 11.40 -5.26
C ALA A 23 -6.78 9.92 -5.17
N ALA A 24 -7.36 9.39 -6.24
CA ALA A 24 -7.77 7.99 -6.29
C ALA A 24 -6.56 7.07 -6.00
N PRO A 25 -6.74 6.01 -5.19
CA PRO A 25 -5.62 5.16 -4.79
C PRO A 25 -5.03 4.44 -6.01
N LEU A 26 -3.70 4.40 -6.09
CA LEU A 26 -2.95 3.60 -7.07
C LEU A 26 -2.49 2.27 -6.48
N VAL A 27 -2.33 2.20 -5.16
CA VAL A 27 -1.90 0.99 -4.45
C VAL A 27 -2.91 0.62 -3.37
N GLY A 28 -3.29 -0.65 -3.32
CA GLY A 28 -4.09 -1.19 -2.22
C GLY A 28 -3.21 -1.94 -1.23
N ILE A 29 -3.22 -1.56 0.05
CA ILE A 29 -2.62 -2.34 1.13
C ILE A 29 -3.72 -3.15 1.81
N VAL A 30 -3.65 -4.47 1.73
CA VAL A 30 -4.62 -5.39 2.33
C VAL A 30 -3.94 -6.38 3.26
N MET A 31 -4.63 -6.71 4.36
CA MET A 31 -4.11 -7.63 5.37
C MET A 31 -5.21 -8.50 5.99
N GLY A 32 -4.85 -9.70 6.45
CA GLY A 32 -5.81 -10.70 6.92
C GLY A 32 -6.48 -10.36 8.26
N SER A 33 -5.85 -9.50 9.06
CA SER A 33 -6.27 -9.14 10.41
C SER A 33 -5.71 -7.79 10.86
N ARG A 34 -6.25 -7.24 11.96
CA ARG A 34 -5.70 -6.01 12.55
C ARG A 34 -4.31 -6.21 13.14
N SER A 35 -3.95 -7.41 13.60
CA SER A 35 -2.60 -7.69 14.12
C SER A 35 -1.53 -7.63 13.05
N ASP A 36 -1.87 -7.93 11.79
CA ASP A 36 -0.92 -7.81 10.67
C ASP A 36 -0.50 -6.34 10.42
N TRP A 37 -1.26 -5.36 10.93
CA TRP A 37 -0.95 -3.93 10.78
C TRP A 37 0.40 -3.55 11.36
N GLU A 38 0.85 -4.21 12.42
CA GLU A 38 2.18 -3.95 13.02
C GLU A 38 3.30 -4.09 11.98
N THR A 39 3.18 -5.05 11.07
CA THR A 39 4.07 -5.22 9.92
C THR A 39 3.68 -4.33 8.74
N MET A 40 2.40 -4.30 8.38
CA MET A 40 1.95 -3.66 7.14
C MET A 40 1.97 -2.13 7.17
N GLN A 41 1.99 -1.50 8.34
CA GLN A 41 2.18 -0.05 8.48
C GLN A 41 3.50 0.43 7.85
N HIS A 42 4.52 -0.42 7.79
CA HIS A 42 5.79 -0.10 7.14
C HIS A 42 5.66 0.05 5.62
N ALA A 43 4.69 -0.62 4.99
CA ALA A 43 4.34 -0.38 3.60
C ALA A 43 3.65 0.98 3.44
N ALA A 44 2.66 1.27 4.29
CA ALA A 44 1.92 2.53 4.27
C ALA A 44 2.85 3.74 4.45
N ALA A 45 3.70 3.73 5.49
CA ALA A 45 4.66 4.80 5.76
C ALA A 45 5.61 5.06 4.57
N ARG A 46 6.01 4.01 3.84
CA ARG A 46 6.87 4.15 2.65
C ARG A 46 6.10 4.73 1.46
N LEU A 47 4.88 4.29 1.21
CA LEU A 47 4.03 4.87 0.17
C LEU A 47 3.73 6.35 0.46
N GLU A 48 3.43 6.71 1.71
CA GLU A 48 3.25 8.09 2.16
C GLU A 48 4.50 8.94 1.88
N SER A 49 5.69 8.47 2.28
CA SER A 49 6.95 9.20 2.07
C SER A 49 7.30 9.42 0.58
N LEU A 50 6.78 8.56 -0.30
CA LEU A 50 7.00 8.61 -1.74
C LEU A 50 5.86 9.32 -2.49
N GLY A 51 4.84 9.80 -1.76
CA GLY A 51 3.68 10.47 -2.35
C GLY A 51 2.80 9.55 -3.20
N VAL A 52 2.75 8.25 -2.91
CA VAL A 52 1.91 7.28 -3.63
C VAL A 52 0.51 7.24 -3.02
N PRO A 53 -0.56 7.63 -3.74
CA PRO A 53 -1.92 7.50 -3.27
C PRO A 53 -2.26 6.03 -3.03
N HIS A 54 -2.77 5.70 -1.84
CA HIS A 54 -3.07 4.32 -1.48
C HIS A 54 -4.25 4.22 -0.52
N GLU A 55 -4.81 3.03 -0.44
CA GLU A 55 -5.84 2.65 0.53
C GLU A 55 -5.34 1.54 1.44
N VAL A 56 -5.88 1.44 2.66
CA VAL A 56 -5.55 0.40 3.64
C VAL A 56 -6.83 -0.30 4.07
N ARG A 57 -6.90 -1.63 3.96
CA ARG A 57 -8.09 -2.42 4.36
C ARG A 57 -7.72 -3.74 5.04
N VAL A 58 -8.57 -4.20 5.94
CA VAL A 58 -8.55 -5.59 6.43
C VAL A 58 -9.44 -6.44 5.52
N VAL A 59 -8.85 -7.47 4.91
CA VAL A 59 -9.50 -8.41 4.00
C VAL A 59 -9.02 -9.81 4.37
N SER A 60 -9.86 -10.61 5.02
CA SER A 60 -9.47 -11.93 5.52
C SER A 60 -9.81 -13.01 4.51
N ALA A 61 -8.79 -13.70 3.97
CA ALA A 61 -9.00 -14.78 3.02
C ALA A 61 -9.87 -15.92 3.56
N HIS A 62 -9.74 -16.24 4.86
CA HIS A 62 -10.45 -17.35 5.47
C HIS A 62 -11.79 -16.95 6.11
N ARG A 63 -11.93 -15.69 6.57
CA ARG A 63 -13.13 -15.23 7.28
C ARG A 63 -14.09 -14.41 6.43
N THR A 64 -13.58 -13.75 5.39
CA THR A 64 -14.37 -12.91 4.48
C THR A 64 -13.96 -13.17 3.02
N PRO A 65 -14.06 -14.43 2.53
CA PRO A 65 -13.60 -14.80 1.19
C PRO A 65 -14.33 -14.03 0.06
N ASP A 66 -15.62 -13.76 0.21
CA ASP A 66 -16.38 -13.00 -0.81
C ASP A 66 -15.89 -11.55 -0.92
N VAL A 67 -15.58 -10.91 0.22
CA VAL A 67 -14.97 -9.57 0.24
C VAL A 67 -13.62 -9.56 -0.46
N LEU A 68 -12.82 -10.63 -0.30
CA LEU A 68 -11.56 -10.79 -1.02
C LEU A 68 -11.78 -10.86 -2.54
N PHE A 69 -12.75 -11.65 -2.98
CA PHE A 69 -13.06 -11.82 -4.39
C PHE A 69 -13.57 -10.52 -5.01
N ASP A 70 -14.48 -9.82 -4.34
CA ASP A 70 -15.00 -8.53 -4.78
C ASP A 70 -13.90 -7.47 -4.84
N TYR A 71 -13.01 -7.46 -3.84
CA TYR A 71 -11.87 -6.53 -3.81
C TYR A 71 -10.93 -6.75 -5.00
N ALA A 72 -10.54 -8.00 -5.26
CA ALA A 72 -9.63 -8.35 -6.35
C ALA A 72 -10.27 -8.11 -7.72
N ALA A 73 -11.52 -8.55 -7.93
CA ALA A 73 -12.21 -8.45 -9.22
C ALA A 73 -12.44 -6.99 -9.63
N SER A 74 -12.71 -6.10 -8.66
CA SER A 74 -12.91 -4.67 -8.92
C SER A 74 -11.63 -3.85 -8.96
N ALA A 75 -10.47 -4.38 -8.52
CA ALA A 75 -9.24 -3.62 -8.31
C ALA A 75 -8.81 -2.78 -9.54
N ALA A 76 -8.76 -3.40 -10.72
CA ALA A 76 -8.36 -2.72 -11.95
C ALA A 76 -9.34 -1.60 -12.34
N GLN A 77 -10.65 -1.84 -12.22
CA GLN A 77 -11.68 -0.85 -12.53
C GLN A 77 -11.63 0.36 -11.59
N ARG A 78 -11.19 0.15 -10.34
CA ARG A 78 -10.95 1.23 -9.36
C ARG A 78 -9.63 2.00 -9.60
N GLY A 79 -8.82 1.60 -10.57
CA GLY A 79 -7.56 2.25 -10.91
C GLY A 79 -6.33 1.74 -10.14
N LEU A 80 -6.46 0.66 -9.37
CA LEU A 80 -5.30 0.08 -8.67
C LEU A 80 -4.28 -0.48 -9.69
N ARG A 81 -3.01 -0.19 -9.42
CA ARG A 81 -1.84 -0.61 -10.21
C ARG A 81 -0.98 -1.64 -9.49
N ALA A 82 -1.13 -1.76 -8.18
CA ALA A 82 -0.55 -2.83 -7.38
C ALA A 82 -1.41 -3.11 -6.14
N ILE A 83 -1.36 -4.35 -5.64
CA ILE A 83 -1.94 -4.73 -4.35
C ILE A 83 -0.83 -5.29 -3.48
N ILE A 84 -0.55 -4.65 -2.34
CA ILE A 84 0.36 -5.14 -1.31
C ILE A 84 -0.47 -5.95 -0.30
N ALA A 85 -0.22 -7.25 -0.21
CA ALA A 85 -1.02 -8.18 0.57
C ALA A 85 -0.19 -8.84 1.69
N GLY A 86 -0.54 -8.60 2.95
CA GLY A 86 0.12 -9.14 4.13
C GLY A 86 -0.69 -10.24 4.83
N ALA A 87 -0.07 -11.39 5.09
CA ALA A 87 -0.68 -12.46 5.90
C ALA A 87 0.38 -13.35 6.57
N GLY A 88 0.01 -13.94 7.71
CA GLY A 88 0.84 -14.88 8.48
C GLY A 88 0.24 -16.28 8.59
N GLY A 89 1.08 -17.27 8.91
CA GLY A 89 0.71 -18.68 9.03
C GLY A 89 0.43 -19.32 7.67
N ALA A 90 -0.74 -19.96 7.52
CA ALA A 90 -1.26 -20.42 6.23
C ALA A 90 -1.75 -19.23 5.38
N ALA A 91 -0.80 -18.47 4.85
CA ALA A 91 -1.00 -17.12 4.33
C ALA A 91 -1.59 -17.08 2.90
N HIS A 92 -2.87 -17.40 2.76
CA HIS A 92 -3.54 -17.51 1.44
C HIS A 92 -3.97 -16.18 0.81
N LEU A 93 -3.96 -15.06 1.55
CA LEU A 93 -4.47 -13.77 1.06
C LEU A 93 -3.81 -13.33 -0.26
N PRO A 94 -2.46 -13.31 -0.40
CA PRO A 94 -1.83 -12.84 -1.64
C PRO A 94 -2.16 -13.72 -2.86
N GLY A 95 -2.06 -15.05 -2.71
CA GLY A 95 -2.33 -15.98 -3.81
C GLY A 95 -3.79 -15.94 -4.28
N MET A 96 -4.74 -15.85 -3.35
CA MET A 96 -6.16 -15.78 -3.71
C MET A 96 -6.52 -14.45 -4.39
N LEU A 97 -5.91 -13.33 -3.97
CA LEU A 97 -6.09 -12.05 -4.66
C LEU A 97 -5.56 -12.16 -6.10
N ALA A 98 -4.34 -12.68 -6.28
CA ALA A 98 -3.73 -12.85 -7.59
C ALA A 98 -4.55 -13.78 -8.51
N SER A 99 -5.24 -14.77 -7.95
CA SER A 99 -6.13 -15.66 -8.71
C SER A 99 -7.35 -14.95 -9.32
N LYS A 100 -7.68 -13.75 -8.83
CA LYS A 100 -8.91 -13.02 -9.16
C LYS A 100 -8.67 -11.66 -9.82
N THR A 101 -7.42 -11.28 -10.07
CA THR A 101 -7.10 -9.99 -10.68
C THR A 101 -5.83 -10.05 -11.52
N ALA A 102 -5.79 -9.26 -12.58
CA ALA A 102 -4.57 -9.05 -13.37
C ALA A 102 -3.68 -7.93 -12.77
N VAL A 103 -4.16 -7.20 -11.76
CA VAL A 103 -3.35 -6.22 -11.04
C VAL A 103 -2.21 -6.94 -10.31
N PRO A 104 -0.95 -6.50 -10.44
CA PRO A 104 0.18 -7.11 -9.76
C PRO A 104 -0.03 -7.23 -8.24
N VAL A 105 0.14 -8.43 -7.69
CA VAL A 105 0.05 -8.69 -6.25
C VAL A 105 1.43 -8.88 -5.65
N LEU A 106 1.71 -8.11 -4.60
CA LEU A 106 2.95 -8.00 -3.87
C LEU A 106 2.77 -8.63 -2.47
N GLY A 107 3.26 -9.86 -2.29
CA GLY A 107 3.04 -10.65 -1.08
C GLY A 107 4.07 -10.36 0.01
N VAL A 108 3.58 -10.04 1.22
CA VAL A 108 4.40 -9.81 2.41
C VAL A 108 4.12 -10.92 3.44
N PRO A 109 5.07 -11.84 3.65
CA PRO A 109 4.96 -12.83 4.71
C PRO A 109 5.04 -12.16 6.08
N VAL A 110 3.95 -12.18 6.85
CA VAL A 110 3.94 -11.69 8.23
C VAL A 110 4.57 -12.75 9.14
N GLN A 111 5.38 -12.32 10.11
CA GLN A 111 6.06 -13.25 11.00
C GLN A 111 5.05 -13.99 11.90
N SER A 112 5.01 -15.31 11.78
CA SER A 112 4.23 -16.18 12.66
C SER A 112 4.99 -16.48 13.96
N LYS A 113 4.24 -16.73 15.06
CA LYS A 113 4.83 -16.96 16.38
C LYS A 113 5.68 -18.24 16.47
N ALA A 114 5.22 -19.34 15.86
CA ALA A 114 5.86 -20.64 16.03
C ALA A 114 6.99 -20.89 15.03
N LEU A 115 6.80 -20.47 13.77
CA LEU A 115 7.69 -20.79 12.66
C LEU A 115 8.43 -19.55 12.11
N ASN A 116 8.37 -18.43 12.83
CA ASN A 116 9.03 -17.17 12.47
C ASN A 116 8.76 -16.73 11.03
N GLY A 117 7.55 -16.99 10.52
CA GLY A 117 7.14 -16.62 9.18
C GLY A 117 7.61 -17.55 8.06
N MET A 118 8.29 -18.67 8.35
CA MET A 118 8.64 -19.66 7.31
C MET A 118 7.39 -20.28 6.66
N ASP A 119 6.39 -20.62 7.48
CA ASP A 119 5.07 -21.03 7.02
C ASP A 119 4.42 -19.99 6.10
N SER A 120 4.54 -18.73 6.48
CA SER A 120 3.97 -17.58 5.79
C SER A 120 4.68 -17.37 4.46
N LEU A 121 6.01 -17.44 4.45
CA LEU A 121 6.84 -17.31 3.27
C LEU A 121 6.51 -18.40 2.24
N LEU A 122 6.54 -19.66 2.66
CA LEU A 122 6.28 -20.78 1.75
C LEU A 122 4.83 -20.80 1.25
N SER A 123 3.86 -20.37 2.07
CA SER A 123 2.45 -20.23 1.65
C SER A 123 2.23 -19.15 0.59
N ILE A 124 3.13 -18.16 0.49
CA ILE A 124 3.01 -17.03 -0.44
C ILE A 124 3.89 -17.22 -1.68
N VAL A 125 5.16 -17.61 -1.52
CA VAL A 125 6.13 -17.63 -2.63
C VAL A 125 6.01 -18.83 -3.56
N GLN A 126 5.52 -19.97 -3.06
CA GLN A 126 5.48 -21.23 -3.82
C GLN A 126 4.24 -21.35 -4.72
N MET A 127 3.77 -20.24 -5.30
CA MET A 127 2.67 -20.26 -6.26
C MET A 127 3.06 -21.13 -7.47
N PRO A 128 2.23 -22.12 -7.86
CA PRO A 128 2.44 -22.87 -9.09
C PRO A 128 2.43 -21.96 -10.34
N ALA A 129 2.99 -22.46 -11.43
CA ALA A 129 2.99 -21.74 -12.71
C ALA A 129 1.56 -21.34 -13.13
N GLY A 130 1.39 -20.05 -13.46
CA GLY A 130 0.13 -19.49 -13.96
C GLY A 130 -0.36 -18.26 -13.18
N ILE A 131 -0.29 -18.29 -11.85
CA ILE A 131 -0.80 -17.20 -10.99
C ILE A 131 0.35 -16.66 -10.12
N PRO A 132 1.05 -15.60 -10.55
CA PRO A 132 2.23 -15.12 -9.85
C PRO A 132 1.88 -14.26 -8.62
N VAL A 133 2.73 -14.33 -7.61
CA VAL A 133 2.82 -13.35 -6.51
C VAL A 133 4.27 -12.91 -6.39
N ALA A 134 4.53 -11.60 -6.42
CA ALA A 134 5.87 -11.08 -6.13
C ALA A 134 6.07 -11.05 -4.62
N THR A 135 6.88 -11.96 -4.08
CA THR A 135 7.03 -12.14 -2.63
C THR A 135 8.27 -11.43 -2.10
N PHE A 136 8.12 -10.77 -0.96
CA PHE A 136 9.20 -10.04 -0.29
C PHE A 136 9.68 -10.76 0.98
N ALA A 137 10.67 -10.18 1.66
CA ALA A 137 11.19 -10.71 2.92
C ALA A 137 10.09 -10.86 3.99
N ILE A 138 10.33 -11.71 4.99
CA ILE A 138 9.42 -11.83 6.14
C ILE A 138 9.42 -10.52 6.95
N GLY A 139 8.25 -10.07 7.38
CA GLY A 139 8.07 -8.98 8.33
C GLY A 139 8.27 -7.58 7.75
N ASN A 140 8.73 -6.66 8.61
CA ASN A 140 8.73 -5.21 8.36
C ASN A 140 9.58 -4.81 7.14
N ALA A 141 10.70 -5.50 6.92
CA ALA A 141 11.54 -5.30 5.75
C ALA A 141 10.79 -5.65 4.45
N GLY A 142 10.00 -6.73 4.47
CA GLY A 142 9.15 -7.12 3.36
C GLY A 142 8.08 -6.09 3.04
N ALA A 143 7.39 -5.58 4.06
CA ALA A 143 6.37 -4.55 3.90
C ALA A 143 6.95 -3.27 3.28
N ALA A 144 8.07 -2.77 3.81
CA ALA A 144 8.75 -1.60 3.27
C ALA A 144 9.22 -1.81 1.82
N ASN A 145 9.79 -2.98 1.51
CA ASN A 145 10.28 -3.29 0.16
C ASN A 145 9.14 -3.52 -0.84
N ALA A 146 7.99 -4.05 -0.42
CA ALA A 146 6.81 -4.16 -1.27
C ALA A 146 6.32 -2.77 -1.70
N ALA A 147 6.34 -1.79 -0.80
CA ALA A 147 6.02 -0.40 -1.13
C ALA A 147 7.03 0.25 -2.08
N LEU A 148 8.34 0.02 -1.86
CA LEU A 148 9.39 0.49 -2.77
C LEU A 148 9.26 -0.14 -4.18
N PHE A 149 8.93 -1.42 -4.25
CA PHE A 149 8.67 -2.10 -5.51
C PHE A 149 7.41 -1.58 -6.20
N ALA A 150 6.33 -1.33 -5.46
CA ALA A 150 5.13 -0.69 -6.00
C ALA A 150 5.44 0.70 -6.59
N ALA A 151 6.24 1.51 -5.91
CA ALA A 151 6.70 2.80 -6.43
C ALA A 151 7.54 2.64 -7.71
N ALA A 152 8.40 1.61 -7.78
CA ALA A 152 9.17 1.31 -8.98
C ALA A 152 8.29 0.88 -10.17
N LEU A 153 7.22 0.11 -9.93
CA LEU A 153 6.23 -0.23 -10.96
C LEU A 153 5.49 1.01 -11.50
N LEU A 154 5.24 2.00 -10.65
CA LEU A 154 4.54 3.24 -11.00
C LEU A 154 5.45 4.28 -11.67
N ALA A 155 6.74 4.28 -11.38
CA ALA A 155 7.69 5.31 -11.81
C ALA A 155 7.67 5.63 -13.32
N PRO A 156 7.52 4.66 -14.25
CA PRO A 156 7.47 4.96 -15.68
C PRO A 156 6.30 5.85 -16.11
N GLU A 157 5.16 5.75 -15.42
CA GLU A 157 3.95 6.51 -15.74
C GLU A 157 3.73 7.71 -14.79
N HIS A 158 4.45 7.74 -13.66
CA HIS A 158 4.30 8.74 -12.61
C HIS A 158 5.67 9.35 -12.25
N ALA A 159 6.09 10.34 -13.03
CA ALA A 159 7.41 10.96 -12.90
C ALA A 159 7.74 11.48 -11.48
N ALA A 160 6.75 12.05 -10.78
CA ALA A 160 6.94 12.53 -9.40
C ALA A 160 7.28 11.40 -8.42
N ILE A 161 6.61 10.24 -8.55
CA ILE A 161 6.90 9.03 -7.76
C ILE A 161 8.30 8.51 -8.10
N GLY A 162 8.64 8.48 -9.39
CA GLY A 162 9.97 8.08 -9.86
C GLY A 162 11.09 8.96 -9.30
N GLN A 163 10.91 10.28 -9.28
CA GLN A 163 11.85 11.23 -8.69
C GLN A 163 11.97 11.04 -7.17
N ALA A 164 10.85 10.86 -6.47
CA ALA A 164 10.86 10.59 -5.03
C ALA A 164 11.60 9.29 -4.68
N LEU A 165 11.40 8.24 -5.48
CA LEU A 165 12.10 6.97 -5.33
C LEU A 165 13.60 7.11 -5.61
N ALA A 166 14.00 7.83 -6.66
CA ALA A 166 15.41 8.09 -6.95
C ALA A 166 16.08 8.86 -5.80
N ALA A 167 15.44 9.92 -5.32
CA ALA A 167 15.95 10.70 -4.18
C ALA A 167 16.03 9.88 -2.89
N PHE A 168 15.08 8.99 -2.64
CA PHE A 168 15.15 8.04 -1.52
C PHE A 168 16.39 7.16 -1.60
N ARG A 169 16.69 6.60 -2.78
CA ARG A 169 17.87 5.74 -2.99
C ARG A 169 19.19 6.50 -2.82
N THR A 170 19.25 7.74 -3.31
CA THR A 170 20.40 8.62 -3.10
C THR A 170 20.61 8.87 -1.62
N ARG A 171 19.57 9.31 -0.87
CA ARG A 171 19.68 9.53 0.58
C ARG A 171 20.15 8.29 1.34
N GLN A 172 19.59 7.12 1.03
CA GLN A 172 20.03 5.87 1.67
C GLN A 172 21.51 5.56 1.42
N THR A 173 22.03 5.91 0.25
CA THR A 173 23.44 5.76 -0.10
C THR A 173 24.29 6.76 0.67
N ASP A 174 23.89 8.03 0.66
CA ASP A 174 24.58 9.13 1.34
C ASP A 174 24.64 8.89 2.86
N ASP A 175 23.56 8.38 3.47
CA ASP A 175 23.49 8.06 4.89
C ASP A 175 24.53 7.01 5.29
N VAL A 176 24.75 5.98 4.45
CA VAL A 176 25.77 4.95 4.70
C VAL A 176 27.18 5.52 4.51
N LEU A 177 27.40 6.33 3.47
CA LEU A 177 28.70 6.94 3.22
C LEU A 177 29.09 7.96 4.31
N ALA A 178 28.11 8.65 4.88
CA ALA A 178 28.34 9.62 5.96
C ALA A 178 28.53 8.96 7.33
N ASN A 179 28.15 7.70 7.49
CA ASN A 179 28.18 6.97 8.77
C ASN A 179 28.79 5.56 8.57
N ASP A 180 29.93 5.49 7.88
CA ASP A 180 30.58 4.25 7.49
C ASP A 180 31.32 3.54 8.64
N ASP A 181 31.75 4.28 9.66
CA ASP A 181 32.29 3.74 10.92
C ASP A 181 31.16 3.56 11.96
N PRO A 182 30.68 2.33 12.21
CA PRO A 182 29.56 2.07 13.13
C PRO A 182 29.90 2.31 14.60
N ARG A 183 31.16 2.62 14.93
CA ARG A 183 31.59 2.96 16.29
C ARG A 183 31.35 4.44 16.61
N LEU A 184 31.22 5.28 15.59
CA LEU A 184 31.00 6.71 15.74
C LEU A 184 29.49 7.01 15.84
N PRO A 185 29.09 8.01 16.64
CA PRO A 185 27.70 8.44 16.67
C PRO A 185 27.25 8.95 15.30
N VAL A 186 26.01 8.65 14.93
CA VAL A 186 25.43 9.09 13.66
C VAL A 186 25.39 10.62 13.63
N SER A 187 25.98 11.20 12.59
CA SER A 187 26.06 12.66 12.45
C SER A 187 24.65 13.23 12.27
N GLY A 188 24.12 13.91 13.31
CA GLY A 188 22.82 14.62 13.23
C GLY A 188 21.64 13.97 13.97
N SER A 189 21.83 12.87 14.71
CA SER A 189 20.83 12.44 15.68
C SER A 189 20.91 13.34 16.93
N ALA A 190 20.05 14.36 17.01
CA ALA A 190 19.72 14.95 18.31
C ALA A 190 19.10 13.83 19.18
N GLN A 191 19.52 13.79 20.44
CA GLN A 191 19.03 12.88 21.47
C GLN A 191 17.51 12.93 21.61
#